data_AF-A0A962XM66-F1
#
_entry.id   AF-A0A962XM66-F1
#
_cell.length_a   1.000
_cell.length_b   1.000
_cell.length_c   1.000
_cell.angle_alpha   90.00
_cell.angle_beta   90.00
_cell.angle_gamma   90.00
#
_symmetry.space_group_name_H-M   'P 1'
#
loop_
_entity.id
_entity.type
_entity.pdbx_description
1 polymer ?
#
loop_
_entity_poly.entity_id
_entity_poly.type
_entity_poly.pdbx_seq_one_letter_code
_entity_poly.pdbx_strand_id
1 'polypeptide(L)' 'CRACGHALVSTSANFTGHPPARSALAVRRQLGKSIDALLPGPTGGMAKPTEIRDLRSSQLVRPA' A
#
# COMPACT_ATOMS: atom_id res chain seq x y z
N CYS A 1 10.27 0.62 8.78
CA CYS A 1 10.10 0.49 10.25
C CYS A 1 11.44 0.61 10.98
N ARG A 2 12.42 -0.28 10.78
CA ARG A 2 13.71 -0.22 11.52
C ARG A 2 14.44 1.12 11.38
N ALA A 3 14.64 1.59 10.14
CA ALA A 3 15.37 2.83 9.88
C ALA A 3 14.70 4.07 10.47
N CYS A 4 13.37 4.08 10.57
CA CYS A 4 12.62 5.20 11.15
C CYS A 4 12.34 5.01 12.66
N GLY A 5 12.52 3.81 13.21
CA GLY A 5 12.28 3.53 14.64
C GLY A 5 10.80 3.46 15.04
N HIS A 6 9.88 3.45 14.08
CA HIS A 6 8.44 3.43 14.33
C HIS A 6 7.67 2.56 13.31
N ALA A 7 6.43 2.25 13.65
CA ALA A 7 5.51 1.58 12.73
C ALA A 7 5.29 2.44 11.48
N LEU A 8 5.20 1.78 10.32
CA LEU A 8 4.81 2.43 9.08
C LEU A 8 3.32 2.19 8.87
N VAL A 9 2.53 3.26 8.91
CA VAL A 9 1.14 3.22 8.47
C VAL A 9 1.15 3.36 6.95
N SER A 10 0.59 2.38 6.26
CA SER A 10 0.58 2.35 4.80
C SER A 10 -0.78 1.90 4.29
N THR A 11 -1.23 2.53 3.22
CA THR A 11 -2.37 2.09 2.40
C THR A 11 -1.89 1.80 0.98
N SER A 12 -2.79 1.40 0.09
CA SER A 12 -2.49 1.38 -1.33
C SER A 12 -2.20 2.80 -1.83
N ALA A 13 -1.17 2.94 -2.68
CA ALA A 13 -0.73 4.22 -3.22
C ALA A 13 -1.67 4.67 -4.36
N ASN A 14 -2.79 5.30 -4.00
CA ASN A 14 -3.77 5.82 -4.94
C ASN A 14 -4.61 6.94 -4.31
N PHE A 15 -5.15 7.81 -5.15
CA PHE A 15 -6.33 8.60 -4.77
C PHE A 15 -7.55 7.69 -4.60
N THR A 16 -8.46 8.07 -3.72
CA THR A 16 -9.72 7.36 -3.51
C THR A 16 -10.47 7.17 -4.83
N GLY A 17 -11.00 5.96 -5.05
CA GLY A 17 -11.71 5.60 -6.29
C GLY A 17 -10.83 5.18 -7.47
N HIS A 18 -9.51 5.38 -7.39
CA HIS A 18 -8.58 4.95 -8.44
C HIS A 18 -7.91 3.61 -8.13
N PRO A 19 -7.47 2.86 -9.15
CA PRO A 19 -6.67 1.66 -8.96
C PRO A 19 -5.36 1.95 -8.20
N PRO A 20 -4.87 1.01 -7.37
CA PRO A 20 -3.55 1.11 -6.74
C PRO A 20 -2.41 1.22 -7.76
N ALA A 21 -1.50 2.17 -7.56
CA ALA A 21 -0.27 2.25 -8.34
C ALA A 21 0.69 1.11 -7.97
N ARG A 22 1.17 0.37 -8.97
CA ARG A 22 2.11 -0.76 -8.82
C ARG A 22 3.50 -0.51 -9.41
N SER A 23 3.75 0.70 -9.90
CA SER A 23 5.05 1.10 -10.44
C SER A 23 5.34 2.55 -10.06
N ALA A 24 6.63 2.91 -10.00
CA ALA A 24 7.04 4.29 -9.74
C ALA A 24 6.46 5.27 -10.77
N LEU A 25 6.35 4.84 -12.04
CA LEU A 25 5.72 5.64 -13.09
C LEU A 25 4.23 5.88 -12.81
N ALA A 26 3.49 4.86 -12.40
CA ALA A 26 2.08 5.00 -12.03
C ALA A 26 1.91 5.96 -10.83
N VAL A 27 2.77 5.84 -9.81
CA VAL A 27 2.78 6.76 -8.65
C VAL A 27 3.03 8.20 -9.10
N ARG A 28 4.04 8.45 -9.95
CA ARG A 28 4.33 9.80 -10.46
C ARG A 28 3.18 10.37 -11.28
N ARG A 29 2.52 9.55 -12.10
CA ARG A 29 1.37 9.99 -12.92
C ARG A 29 0.15 10.31 -12.07
N GLN A 30 -0.09 9.53 -11.03
CA GLN A 30 -1.30 9.64 -10.21
C GLN A 30 -1.13 10.62 -9.07
N LEU A 31 -0.13 10.44 -8.21
CA LEU A 31 0.07 11.22 -6.98
C LEU A 31 0.93 12.46 -7.24
N GLY A 32 1.91 12.36 -8.15
CA GLY A 32 2.69 13.50 -8.66
C GLY A 32 3.29 14.37 -7.55
N LYS A 33 2.89 15.64 -7.51
CA LYS A 33 3.34 16.64 -6.53
C LYS A 33 2.59 16.58 -5.18
N SER A 34 1.67 15.63 -5.01
CA SER A 34 0.85 15.48 -3.78
C SER A 34 1.53 14.64 -2.71
N ILE A 35 2.80 14.25 -2.92
CA ILE A 35 3.62 13.48 -2.00
C ILE A 35 4.99 14.16 -1.87
N ASP A 36 5.57 14.14 -0.68
CA ASP A 36 6.88 14.75 -0.42
C ASP A 36 8.02 13.95 -1.06
N ALA A 37 7.88 12.63 -1.12
CA ALA A 37 8.93 11.74 -1.59
C ALA A 37 8.37 10.46 -2.25
N LEU A 38 9.15 9.93 -3.20
CA LEU A 38 8.94 8.61 -3.81
C LEU A 38 10.24 7.81 -3.77
N LEU A 39 10.23 6.70 -3.04
CA LEU A 39 11.35 5.76 -2.98
C LEU A 39 11.04 4.53 -3.87
N PRO A 40 11.68 4.39 -5.05
CA PRO A 40 11.49 3.22 -5.91
C PRO A 40 12.22 1.99 -5.36
N GLY A 41 11.63 0.82 -5.52
CA GLY A 41 12.22 -0.46 -5.15
C GLY A 41 11.32 -1.64 -5.52
N PRO A 42 11.84 -2.87 -5.54
CA PRO A 42 11.03 -4.06 -5.77
C PRO A 42 10.02 -4.24 -4.63
N THR A 43 8.83 -4.71 -4.97
CA THR A 43 7.79 -5.11 -4.01
C THR A 43 7.55 -6.61 -4.11
N GLY A 44 6.76 -7.16 -3.18
CA GLY A 44 6.42 -8.59 -3.18
C GLY A 44 5.51 -9.08 -4.32
N GLY A 45 5.18 -8.23 -5.30
CA GLY A 45 4.47 -8.63 -6.52
C GLY A 45 3.01 -9.07 -6.34
N MET A 46 2.43 -8.86 -5.16
CA MET A 46 1.04 -9.27 -4.89
C MET A 46 0.05 -8.54 -5.80
N ALA A 47 -0.84 -9.29 -6.44
CA ALA A 47 -1.87 -8.75 -7.32
C ALA A 47 -3.00 -8.05 -6.53
N LYS A 48 -3.24 -8.46 -5.28
CA LYS A 48 -4.32 -7.99 -4.41
C LYS A 48 -3.79 -7.56 -3.03
N PRO A 49 -4.52 -6.74 -2.27
CA PRO A 49 -4.19 -6.44 -0.89
C PRO A 49 -4.13 -7.70 -0.02
N THR A 50 -3.45 -7.63 1.11
CA THR A 50 -3.38 -8.76 2.06
C THR A 50 -4.74 -9.06 2.68
N GLU A 51 -4.92 -10.31 3.08
CA GLU A 51 -6.06 -10.73 3.90
C GLU A 51 -6.11 -9.93 5.22
N ILE A 52 -7.33 -9.64 5.69
CA ILE A 52 -7.58 -9.12 7.03
C ILE A 52 -8.58 -10.05 7.71
N ARG A 53 -8.24 -10.50 8.92
CA ARG A 53 -9.05 -11.42 9.72
C ARG A 53 -9.20 -10.89 11.14
N ASP A 54 -10.40 -11.00 11.69
CA ASP A 54 -10.63 -10.74 13.11
C ASP A 54 -9.98 -11.85 13.94
N LEU A 55 -9.14 -11.46 14.90
CA LEU A 55 -8.36 -12.42 15.69
C LEU A 55 -9.23 -13.21 16.68
N ARG A 56 -10.31 -12.63 17.21
CA ARG A 56 -11.15 -13.26 18.24
C ARG A 56 -12.08 -14.29 17.62
N SER A 57 -12.68 -13.96 16.48
CA SER A 57 -13.68 -14.81 15.82
C SER A 57 -13.12 -15.63 14.65
N SER A 58 -11.90 -15.34 14.20
CA SER A 58 -11.33 -15.85 12.94
C SER A 58 -12.14 -15.46 11.69
N GLN A 59 -13.09 -14.54 11.83
CA GLN A 59 -13.90 -14.04 10.72
C GLN A 59 -13.03 -13.28 9.72
N LEU A 60 -13.19 -13.61 8.46
CA LEU A 60 -12.51 -12.95 7.37
C LEU A 60 -13.20 -11.61 7.06
N VAL A 61 -12.48 -10.50 7.28
CA VAL A 61 -12.94 -9.12 7.03
C VAL A 61 -12.66 -8.74 5.57
N ARG A 62 -11.52 -9.19 5.03
CA ARG A 62 -11.13 -9.00 3.63
C ARG A 62 -10.35 -10.22 3.15
N PRO A 63 -10.74 -10.88 2.05
CA PRO A 63 -9.97 -11.98 1.48
C PRO A 63 -8.71 -11.49 0.77
N ALA A 64 -7.77 -12.43 0.57
CA ALA A 64 -6.61 -12.23 -0.28
C ALA A 64 -6.95 -12.15 -1.78
#